data_AF-A0A0S4PTL7-F1
#
_entry.id   AF-A0A0S4PTL7-F1
#
_cell.length_a   1.000
_cell.length_b   1.000
_cell.length_c   1.000
_cell.angle_alpha   90.00
_cell.angle_beta   90.00
_cell.angle_gamma   90.00
#
_symmetry.space_group_name_H-M   'P 1'
#
loop_
_entity.id
_entity.type
_entity.pdbx_description
1 polymer ?
#
loop_
_entity_poly.entity_id
_entity_poly.type
_entity_poly.pdbx_seq_one_letter_code
_entity_poly.pdbx_strand_id
1 'polypeptide(L)'
;MEYSYKAIDEHGMEFSDPGGTLGWVKYDRKTQAFQDDVQVKDLVVNANLAKKFNDCLQYCDFSQNLALQEQYKDKNVVFVMQNEIIGTHAKERAYFYSAPNERCKINNLFLIPKDRFNLLQNRGEFSFVAYKRKNGEILKLWIKSDRVKR
;
A
#
# COMPACT_ATOMS: atom_id res chain seq x y z
N MET A 1 -14.89 7.94 24.65
CA MET A 1 -15.27 8.57 23.37
C MET A 1 -14.74 7.67 22.28
N GLU A 2 -15.63 6.88 21.68
CA GLU A 2 -15.31 5.86 20.67
C GLU A 2 -15.58 6.49 19.31
N TYR A 3 -14.53 6.74 18.53
CA TYR A 3 -14.66 7.29 17.19
C TYR A 3 -14.92 6.14 16.20
N SER A 4 -16.16 6.00 15.73
CA SER A 4 -16.49 5.06 14.64
C SER A 4 -16.22 5.74 13.31
N TYR A 5 -15.16 5.31 12.61
CA TYR A 5 -14.88 5.78 11.26
C TYR A 5 -15.68 4.95 10.26
N LYS A 6 -16.57 5.63 9.53
CA LYS A 6 -17.42 5.05 8.49
C LYS A 6 -16.72 5.20 7.15
N ALA A 7 -16.54 4.11 6.42
CA ALA A 7 -16.13 4.22 5.02
C ALA A 7 -17.33 4.74 4.24
N ILE A 8 -17.15 5.87 3.57
CA ILE A 8 -18.15 6.54 2.74
C ILE A 8 -17.56 6.66 1.34
N ASP A 9 -18.34 6.33 0.32
CA ASP A 9 -17.93 6.56 -1.07
C ASP A 9 -17.91 8.07 -1.41
N GLU A 10 -17.54 8.41 -2.64
CA GLU A 10 -17.51 9.80 -3.13
C GLU A 10 -18.89 10.50 -3.13
N HIS A 11 -19.96 9.74 -2.91
CA HIS A 11 -21.35 10.21 -2.81
C HIS A 11 -21.86 10.19 -1.35
N GLY A 12 -21.02 9.84 -0.38
CA GLY A 12 -21.38 9.82 1.04
C GLY A 12 -22.21 8.60 1.47
N MET A 13 -22.21 7.51 0.70
CA MET A 13 -22.87 6.26 1.10
C MET A 13 -21.96 5.38 1.95
N GLU A 14 -22.45 5.01 3.13
CA GLU A 14 -21.75 4.16 4.08
C GLU A 14 -21.62 2.73 3.53
N PHE A 15 -20.42 2.15 3.57
CA PHE A 15 -20.18 0.75 3.21
C PHE A 15 -20.78 -0.20 4.26
N SER A 16 -22.11 -0.23 4.37
CA SER A 16 -22.87 -1.16 5.19
C SER A 16 -23.91 -1.86 4.31
N ASP A 17 -23.50 -2.97 3.68
CA ASP A 17 -24.29 -3.90 2.84
C ASP A 17 -25.05 -3.33 1.61
N PRO A 18 -24.95 -3.96 0.42
CA PRO A 18 -23.75 -4.47 -0.25
C PRO A 18 -22.92 -3.30 -0.78
N GLY A 19 -21.61 -3.49 -0.98
CA GLY A 19 -20.66 -2.45 -1.44
C GLY A 19 -20.83 -2.03 -2.91
N GLY A 20 -22.07 -1.92 -3.38
CA GLY A 20 -22.48 -1.71 -4.76
C GLY A 20 -23.01 -2.99 -5.41
N THR A 21 -23.45 -2.86 -6.66
CA THR A 21 -23.91 -3.97 -7.49
C THR A 21 -23.05 -4.09 -8.74
N LEU A 22 -22.56 -5.29 -9.03
CA LEU A 22 -21.95 -5.59 -10.32
C LEU A 22 -23.02 -6.06 -11.30
N GLY A 23 -23.18 -5.31 -12.39
CA GLY A 23 -24.08 -5.64 -13.49
C GLY A 23 -23.31 -6.10 -14.73
N TRP A 24 -23.89 -7.02 -15.48
CA TRP A 24 -23.46 -7.32 -16.86
C TRP A 24 -24.66 -7.35 -17.81
N VAL A 25 -24.45 -6.81 -19.00
CA VAL A 25 -25.41 -6.80 -20.10
C VAL A 25 -24.89 -7.66 -21.24
N LYS A 26 -25.81 -8.36 -21.91
CA LYS A 26 -25.47 -9.10 -23.13
C LYS A 26 -25.45 -8.11 -24.30
N TYR A 27 -24.40 -8.17 -25.11
CA TYR A 27 -24.27 -7.37 -26.31
C TYR A 27 -24.48 -8.24 -27.54
N ASP A 28 -25.46 -7.89 -28.38
CA ASP A 28 -25.69 -8.55 -29.65
C ASP A 28 -24.85 -7.89 -30.74
N ARG A 29 -23.86 -8.62 -31.25
CA ARG A 29 -22.95 -8.12 -32.29
C ARG A 29 -23.61 -7.96 -33.66
N LYS A 30 -24.73 -8.64 -33.94
CA LYS A 30 -25.43 -8.56 -35.23
C LYS A 30 -26.31 -7.33 -35.31
N THR A 31 -27.02 -7.02 -34.22
CA THR A 31 -27.92 -5.86 -34.12
C THR A 31 -27.24 -4.63 -33.55
N GLN A 32 -26.00 -4.77 -33.05
CA GLN A 32 -25.23 -3.72 -32.39
C GLN A 32 -25.96 -3.08 -31.21
N ALA A 33 -26.75 -3.89 -30.49
CA ALA A 33 -27.58 -3.44 -29.39
C ALA A 33 -27.28 -4.23 -28.11
N PHE A 34 -27.47 -3.57 -26.97
CA PHE A 34 -27.50 -4.23 -25.67
C PHE A 34 -28.88 -4.88 -25.47
N GLN A 35 -28.88 -6.06 -24.87
CA GLN A 35 -30.12 -6.72 -24.45
C GLN A 35 -30.52 -6.20 -23.07
N ASP A 36 -31.82 -5.96 -22.86
CA ASP A 36 -32.38 -5.39 -21.62
C ASP A 36 -32.33 -6.35 -20.41
N ASP A 37 -31.83 -7.58 -20.60
CA ASP A 37 -31.58 -8.56 -19.53
C ASP A 37 -30.30 -8.20 -18.75
N VAL A 38 -30.42 -7.21 -17.86
CA VAL A 38 -29.36 -6.80 -16.94
C VAL A 38 -29.27 -7.81 -15.79
N GLN A 39 -28.18 -8.57 -15.75
CA GLN A 39 -27.89 -9.48 -14.65
C GLN A 39 -27.13 -8.71 -13.58
N VAL A 40 -27.68 -8.62 -12.37
CA VAL A 40 -27.13 -7.84 -11.27
C VAL A 40 -26.74 -8.78 -10.13
N LYS A 41 -25.55 -8.60 -9.57
CA LYS A 41 -25.07 -9.32 -8.39
C LYS A 41 -24.58 -8.34 -7.33
N ASP A 42 -25.06 -8.52 -6.11
CA ASP A 42 -24.62 -7.75 -4.96
C ASP A 42 -23.14 -8.01 -4.65
N LEU A 43 -22.41 -6.92 -4.42
CA LEU A 43 -21.04 -6.99 -3.92
C LEU A 43 -21.08 -7.22 -2.41
N VAL A 44 -20.87 -8.46 -2.00
CA VAL A 44 -20.71 -8.80 -0.59
C VAL A 44 -19.26 -8.54 -0.19
N VAL A 45 -19.02 -7.44 0.52
CA VAL A 45 -17.71 -7.14 1.09
C VAL A 45 -17.62 -7.74 2.49
N ASN A 46 -16.57 -8.51 2.75
CA ASN A 46 -16.36 -9.10 4.07
C ASN A 46 -16.16 -7.99 5.13
N ALA A 47 -17.04 -7.90 6.11
CA ALA A 47 -17.01 -6.85 7.13
C ALA A 47 -15.68 -6.79 7.92
N ASN A 48 -15.05 -7.94 8.20
CA ASN A 48 -13.75 -7.96 8.87
C ASN A 48 -12.64 -7.41 7.98
N LEU A 49 -12.72 -7.64 6.67
CA LEU A 49 -11.78 -7.07 5.70
C LEU A 49 -11.98 -5.56 5.56
N ALA A 50 -13.23 -5.09 5.46
CA ALA A 50 -13.55 -3.66 5.41
C ALA A 50 -13.07 -2.93 6.67
N LYS A 51 -13.28 -3.51 7.86
CA LYS A 51 -12.78 -2.95 9.11
C LYS A 51 -11.25 -2.85 9.12
N LYS A 52 -10.55 -3.93 8.74
CA LYS A 52 -9.07 -3.91 8.62
C LYS A 52 -8.58 -2.84 7.65
N PHE A 53 -9.31 -2.63 6.55
CA PHE A 53 -8.98 -1.60 5.58
C PHE A 53 -9.19 -0.20 6.16
N ASN A 54 -10.32 0.06 6.83
CA ASN A 54 -10.58 1.35 7.48
C ASN A 54 -9.58 1.67 8.59
N ASP A 55 -9.22 0.68 9.40
CA ASP A 55 -8.17 0.82 10.41
C ASP A 55 -6.84 1.19 9.74
N CYS A 56 -6.53 0.61 8.57
CA CYS A 56 -5.36 0.98 7.78
C CYS A 56 -5.44 2.44 7.30
N LEU A 57 -6.57 2.87 6.75
CA LEU A 57 -6.77 4.25 6.26
C LEU A 57 -6.61 5.32 7.36
N GLN A 58 -6.91 5.00 8.62
CA GLN A 58 -6.72 5.93 9.73
C GLN A 58 -5.24 6.28 9.98
N TYR A 59 -4.32 5.33 9.77
CA TYR A 59 -2.91 5.48 10.16
C TYR A 59 -1.96 5.57 8.97
N CYS A 60 -2.36 5.02 7.83
CA CYS A 60 -1.56 4.96 6.63
C CYS A 60 -2.09 6.02 5.66
N ASP A 61 -1.48 7.22 5.64
CA ASP A 61 -1.78 8.26 4.65
C ASP A 61 -1.38 7.76 3.24
N PHE A 62 -2.36 7.15 2.58
CA PHE A 62 -2.18 6.56 1.25
C PHE A 62 -1.92 7.61 0.18
N SER A 63 -2.44 8.83 0.32
CA SER A 63 -2.24 9.90 -0.65
C SER A 63 -0.77 10.32 -0.71
N GLN A 64 -0.11 10.46 0.44
CA GLN A 64 1.34 10.72 0.48
C GLN A 64 2.16 9.58 -0.12
N ASN A 65 1.79 8.33 0.20
CA ASN A 65 2.46 7.15 -0.33
C ASN A 65 2.34 7.05 -1.84
N LEU A 66 1.13 7.28 -2.36
CA LEU A 66 0.84 7.21 -3.79
C LEU A 66 1.66 8.26 -4.55
N ALA A 67 1.67 9.50 -4.06
CA ALA A 67 2.46 10.57 -4.66
C ALA A 67 3.96 10.24 -4.72
N LEU A 68 4.52 9.63 -3.67
CA LEU A 68 5.91 9.17 -3.68
C LEU A 68 6.13 8.00 -4.63
N GLN A 69 5.23 7.02 -4.64
CA GLN A 69 5.33 5.88 -5.56
C GLN A 69 5.29 6.35 -7.02
N GLU A 70 4.42 7.28 -7.36
CA GLU A 70 4.34 7.91 -8.69
C GLU A 70 5.60 8.71 -9.01
N GLN A 71 6.06 9.58 -8.10
CA GLN A 71 7.27 10.39 -8.28
C GLN A 71 8.50 9.53 -8.59
N TYR A 72 8.59 8.34 -8.00
CA TYR A 72 9.70 7.44 -8.21
C TYR A 72 9.40 6.29 -9.17
N LYS A 73 8.20 6.21 -9.78
CA LYS A 73 7.73 5.06 -10.60
C LYS A 73 8.71 4.71 -11.73
N ASP A 74 9.03 5.69 -12.56
CA ASP A 74 9.85 5.53 -13.77
C ASP A 74 11.32 5.88 -13.57
N LYS A 75 11.69 6.33 -12.36
CA LYS A 75 13.09 6.40 -11.97
C LYS A 75 13.57 4.96 -11.83
N ASN A 76 14.18 4.44 -12.89
CA ASN A 76 15.26 3.48 -12.78
C ASN A 76 16.34 4.17 -11.94
N VAL A 77 16.13 4.16 -10.62
CA VAL A 77 17.12 4.59 -9.65
C VAL A 77 18.35 3.80 -10.06
N VAL A 78 19.38 4.46 -10.58
CA VAL A 78 20.64 3.81 -10.89
C VAL A 78 21.02 3.14 -9.58
N PHE A 79 20.92 1.80 -9.54
CA PHE A 79 20.89 1.03 -8.30
C PHE A 79 22.31 0.85 -7.78
N VAL A 80 23.02 1.96 -7.61
CA VAL A 80 24.21 2.02 -6.77
C VAL A 80 23.64 2.04 -5.37
N MET A 81 23.50 0.90 -4.71
CA MET A 81 22.91 0.84 -3.36
C MET A 81 23.80 1.61 -2.37
N GLN A 82 23.52 2.91 -2.17
CA GLN A 82 24.46 3.84 -1.51
C GLN A 82 24.36 3.81 0.02
N ASN A 83 23.27 3.29 0.55
CA ASN A 83 22.96 3.30 1.97
C ASN A 83 22.96 1.88 2.51
N GLU A 84 23.17 1.74 3.82
CA GLU A 84 23.26 0.45 4.50
C GLU A 84 22.43 0.44 5.78
N ILE A 85 21.84 -0.71 6.12
CA ILE A 85 21.11 -0.89 7.37
C ILE A 85 22.11 -1.05 8.53
N ILE A 86 21.92 -0.26 9.60
CA ILE A 86 22.74 -0.36 10.81
C ILE A 86 22.36 -1.58 11.66
N GLY A 87 23.35 -2.09 12.39
CA GLY A 87 23.22 -3.16 13.36
C GLY A 87 24.47 -4.05 13.36
N THR A 88 24.64 -4.80 14.43
CA THR A 88 25.72 -5.78 14.60
C THR A 88 25.21 -7.22 14.48
N HIS A 89 23.92 -7.46 14.67
CA HIS A 89 23.33 -8.80 14.66
C HIS A 89 22.10 -8.91 13.75
N ALA A 90 21.92 -10.06 13.09
CA ALA A 90 20.77 -10.32 12.20
C ALA A 90 19.39 -10.25 12.90
N LYS A 91 19.35 -10.21 14.24
CA LYS A 91 18.12 -9.99 15.01
C LYS A 91 17.66 -8.52 14.97
N GLU A 92 18.54 -7.58 14.63
CA GLU A 92 18.26 -6.14 14.53
C GLU A 92 17.67 -5.79 13.17
N ARG A 93 16.47 -6.31 12.92
CA ARG A 93 15.78 -6.18 11.64
C ARG A 93 15.25 -4.76 11.42
N ALA A 94 15.47 -4.24 10.22
CA ALA A 94 14.79 -3.04 9.73
C ALA A 94 13.53 -3.45 8.99
N TYR A 95 12.39 -3.41 9.68
CA TYR A 95 11.10 -3.76 9.08
C TYR A 95 10.63 -2.70 8.10
N PHE A 96 9.97 -3.15 7.04
CA PHE A 96 9.27 -2.27 6.13
C PHE A 96 7.90 -1.90 6.67
N TYR A 97 7.45 -0.70 6.30
CA TYR A 97 6.14 -0.15 6.62
C TYR A 97 5.48 0.33 5.34
N SER A 98 4.16 0.12 5.22
CA SER A 98 3.38 0.62 4.10
C SER A 98 3.18 2.14 4.15
N ALA A 99 3.33 2.77 5.32
CA ALA A 99 3.29 4.22 5.54
C ALA A 99 4.20 4.60 6.72
N PRO A 100 4.52 5.90 6.94
CA PRO A 100 5.41 6.33 8.02
C PRO A 100 4.72 6.32 9.41
N ASN A 101 4.24 5.14 9.83
CA ASN A 101 3.54 4.93 11.09
C ASN A 101 3.81 3.50 11.61
N GLU A 102 3.99 3.35 12.92
CA GLU A 102 4.27 2.06 13.58
C GLU A 102 3.22 0.98 13.31
N ARG A 103 1.95 1.38 13.16
CA ARG A 103 0.83 0.46 12.90
C ARG A 103 0.84 -0.09 11.47
N CYS A 104 1.57 0.57 10.56
CA CYS A 104 1.67 0.17 9.15
C CYS A 104 2.82 -0.82 8.90
N LYS A 105 3.32 -1.51 9.94
CA LYS A 105 4.43 -2.48 9.87
C LYS A 105 4.08 -3.75 9.09
N ILE A 106 5.00 -4.19 8.24
CA ILE A 106 4.87 -5.45 7.49
C ILE A 106 5.75 -6.52 8.15
N ASN A 107 5.16 -7.38 8.98
CA ASN A 107 5.90 -8.30 9.86
C ASN A 107 6.80 -9.32 9.15
N ASN A 108 6.51 -9.66 7.90
CA ASN A 108 7.26 -10.66 7.14
C ASN A 108 8.21 -10.04 6.11
N LEU A 109 8.38 -8.72 6.14
CA LEU A 109 9.21 -7.99 5.18
C LEU A 109 10.16 -7.05 5.91
N PHE A 110 11.45 -7.37 5.86
CA PHE A 110 12.49 -6.63 6.56
C PHE A 110 13.84 -6.76 5.84
N LEU A 111 14.72 -5.83 6.15
CA LEU A 111 16.15 -5.90 5.84
C LEU A 111 16.93 -6.25 7.10
N ILE A 112 18.12 -6.81 6.92
CA ILE A 112 19.07 -7.13 7.98
C ILE A 112 20.27 -6.17 7.92
N PRO A 113 21.08 -6.08 8.98
CA PRO A 113 22.29 -5.26 8.95
C PRO A 113 23.18 -5.63 7.76
N LYS A 114 23.83 -4.62 7.18
CA LYS A 114 24.63 -4.70 5.94
C LYS A 114 23.84 -4.87 4.63
N ASP A 115 22.53 -5.05 4.68
CA ASP A 115 21.72 -4.91 3.47
C ASP A 115 21.84 -3.48 2.96
N ARG A 116 22.06 -3.36 1.64
CA ARG A 116 22.17 -2.07 0.98
C ARG A 116 20.86 -1.68 0.33
N PHE A 117 20.59 -0.38 0.27
CA PHE A 117 19.38 0.20 -0.30
C PHE A 117 19.66 1.62 -0.80
N ASN A 118 18.66 2.24 -1.43
CA ASN A 118 18.68 3.64 -1.80
C ASN A 118 17.70 4.44 -0.96
N LEU A 119 18.20 5.41 -0.20
CA LEU A 119 17.37 6.40 0.47
C LEU A 119 16.78 7.34 -0.58
N LEU A 120 15.45 7.38 -0.69
CA LEU A 120 14.75 8.25 -1.64
C LEU A 120 14.29 9.54 -0.98
N GLN A 121 13.74 9.43 0.22
CA GLN A 121 13.30 10.56 1.03
C GLN A 121 13.39 10.22 2.51
N ASN A 122 13.73 11.22 3.34
CA ASN A 122 13.66 11.11 4.79
C ASN A 122 12.54 12.04 5.31
N ARG A 123 11.67 11.52 6.19
CA ARG A 123 10.63 12.27 6.90
C ARG A 123 10.66 11.91 8.39
N GLY A 124 11.53 12.61 9.13
CA GLY A 124 11.64 12.46 10.57
C GLY A 124 12.00 11.03 10.98
N GLU A 125 11.07 10.37 11.67
CA GLU A 125 11.28 9.00 12.17
C GLU A 125 11.29 7.92 11.08
N PHE A 126 10.81 8.22 9.87
CA PHE A 126 10.73 7.25 8.80
C PHE A 126 11.44 7.72 7.53
N SER A 127 12.02 6.76 6.82
CA SER A 127 12.74 6.95 5.57
C SER A 127 12.10 6.11 4.48
N PHE A 128 11.74 6.75 3.36
CA PHE A 128 11.26 6.09 2.16
C PHE A 128 12.45 5.61 1.34
N VAL A 129 12.50 4.32 1.06
CA VAL A 129 13.68 3.67 0.48
C VAL A 129 13.31 2.78 -0.71
N ALA A 130 14.25 2.62 -1.64
CA ALA A 130 14.20 1.61 -2.68
C ALA A 130 15.15 0.45 -2.37
N TYR A 131 14.64 -0.77 -2.42
CA TYR A 131 15.40 -2.00 -2.24
C TYR A 131 15.16 -2.96 -3.40
N LYS A 132 16.22 -3.51 -3.98
CA LYS A 132 16.15 -4.50 -5.05
C LYS A 132 16.30 -5.89 -4.47
N ARG A 133 15.24 -6.70 -4.61
CA ARG A 133 15.23 -8.11 -4.26
C ARG A 133 16.09 -8.94 -5.22
N LYS A 134 16.45 -10.14 -4.80
CA LYS A 134 17.25 -11.09 -5.61
C LYS A 134 16.58 -11.47 -6.94
N ASN A 135 15.24 -11.52 -6.97
CA ASN A 135 14.45 -11.77 -8.17
C ASN A 135 14.38 -10.58 -9.13
N GLY A 136 15.02 -9.44 -8.80
CA GLY A 136 15.01 -8.22 -9.61
C GLY A 136 13.88 -7.24 -9.28
N GLU A 137 12.90 -7.64 -8.46
CA GLU A 137 11.80 -6.79 -8.02
C GLU A 137 12.35 -5.61 -7.18
N ILE A 138 11.84 -4.40 -7.43
CA ILE A 138 12.19 -3.21 -6.69
C ILE A 138 11.03 -2.86 -5.75
N LEU A 139 11.30 -2.91 -4.46
CA LEU A 139 10.40 -2.43 -3.42
C LEU A 139 10.68 -0.96 -3.13
N LYS A 140 9.63 -0.16 -3.00
CA LYS A 140 9.69 1.25 -2.57
C LYS A 140 8.74 1.44 -1.39
N LEU A 141 9.30 1.46 -0.18
CA LEU A 141 8.55 1.39 1.08
C LEU A 141 9.27 2.15 2.19
N TRP A 142 8.62 2.31 3.34
CA TRP A 142 9.19 3.01 4.49
C TRP A 142 9.97 2.07 5.40
N ILE A 143 11.01 2.59 6.04
CA ILE A 143 11.71 1.98 7.18
C ILE A 143 11.90 3.02 8.27
N LYS A 144 12.17 2.62 9.50
CA LYS A 144 12.57 3.57 10.55
C LYS A 144 13.92 4.20 10.21
N SER A 145 14.00 5.52 10.32
CA SER A 145 15.19 6.33 10.03
C SER A 145 16.35 6.00 10.96
N ASP A 146 16.09 5.48 12.16
CA ASP A 146 17.12 5.02 13.09
C ASP A 146 17.84 3.75 12.60
N ARG A 147 17.31 3.05 11.58
CA ARG A 147 17.95 1.88 10.95
C ARG A 147 18.85 2.24 9.78
N VAL A 148 18.90 3.50 9.37
CA VAL A 148 19.67 3.96 8.22
C VAL A 148 21.04 4.43 8.67
N LYS A 149 22.11 3.86 8.10
CA LYS A 149 23.47 4.35 8.32
C LYS A 149 23.62 5.67 7.57
N ARG A 150 23.83 6.74 8.32
CA ARG A 150 24.11 8.09 7.78
C ARG A 150 25.57 8.20 7.36
#